data_AF-A0A731TFT9-F1
#
_entry.id   AF-A0A731TFT9-F1
#
_cell.length_a   1.000
_cell.length_b   1.000
_cell.length_c   1.000
_cell.angle_alpha   90.00
_cell.angle_beta   90.00
_cell.angle_gamma   90.00
#
_symmetry.space_group_name_H-M   'P 1'
#
loop_
_entity.id
_entity.type
_entity.pdbx_description
1 polymer ?
#
loop_
_entity_poly.entity_id
_entity_poly.type
_entity_poly.pdbx_seq_one_letter_code
_entity_poly.pdbx_strand_id
1 'polypeptide(L)' 'MPVILRFKGYRFFFYSNEGDPRESAHIHVRGTDGEAKFWLTPEVLLARNDGFNARDLKELVGVVEENRKLLMEAWNDYFA' A
#
# COMPACT_ATOMS: atom_id res chain seq x y z
N MET A 1 12.40 4.87 2.80
CA MET A 1 11.02 4.39 3.02
C MET A 1 10.30 5.33 3.98
N PRO A 2 9.67 6.39 3.45
CA PRO A 2 8.71 7.14 4.24
C PRO A 2 7.49 6.25 4.55
N VAL A 3 7.00 6.30 5.79
CA VAL A 3 5.68 5.75 6.13
C VAL A 3 4.68 6.86 5.91
N ILE A 4 3.74 6.66 4.98
CA ILE A 4 2.76 7.67 4.56
C ILE A 4 1.58 7.70 5.54
N LEU A 5 1.12 6.52 5.95
CA LEU A 5 -0.03 6.37 6.85
C LEU A 5 0.26 5.30 7.90
N ARG A 6 -0.25 5.52 9.11
CA ARG A 6 -0.29 4.54 10.21
C ARG A 6 -1.72 4.33 10.64
N PHE A 7 -2.14 3.08 10.73
CA PHE A 7 -3.51 2.72 11.13
C PHE A 7 -3.48 1.43 11.95
N LYS A 8 -3.97 1.45 13.20
CA LYS A 8 -4.06 0.26 14.09
C LYS A 8 -2.79 -0.60 14.16
N GLY A 9 -1.61 0.02 14.11
CA GLY A 9 -0.32 -0.69 14.11
C GLY A 9 0.20 -1.10 12.73
N TYR A 10 -0.63 -1.02 11.69
CA TYR A 10 -0.22 -1.16 10.30
C TYR A 10 0.51 0.09 9.80
N ARG A 11 1.51 -0.12 8.94
CA ARG A 11 2.28 0.94 8.28
C ARG A 11 2.12 0.83 6.78
N PHE A 12 1.78 1.94 6.14
CA PHE A 12 1.57 2.06 4.71
C PHE A 12 2.77 2.80 4.12
N PHE A 13 3.45 2.18 3.15
CA PHE A 13 4.67 2.70 2.56
C PHE A 13 4.88 2.17 1.14
N PHE A 14 5.79 2.78 0.40
CA PHE A 14 6.38 2.21 -0.82
C PHE A 14 7.90 2.14 -0.67
N TYR A 15 8.54 1.27 -1.42
CA TYR A 15 10.00 1.19 -1.42
C TYR A 15 10.56 2.35 -2.22
N SER A 16 11.70 2.89 -1.79
CA SER A 16 12.36 3.96 -2.55
C SER A 16 12.97 3.47 -3.88
N ASN A 17 13.13 2.15 -4.02
CA ASN A 17 13.75 1.48 -5.15
C ASN A 17 12.77 0.47 -5.77
N GLU A 18 11.76 0.98 -6.48
CA GLU A 18 10.67 0.19 -7.11
C GLU A 18 11.07 -0.51 -8.42
N GLY A 19 12.36 -0.86 -8.58
CA GLY A 19 12.90 -1.56 -9.74
C GLY A 19 13.01 -0.72 -11.03
N ASP A 20 13.55 -1.36 -12.06
CA ASP A 20 13.67 -0.83 -13.44
C ASP A 20 13.32 -1.96 -14.44
N PRO A 21 12.15 -1.91 -15.13
CA PRO A 21 11.17 -0.84 -15.13
C PRO A 21 10.31 -0.80 -13.86
N ARG A 22 9.97 0.42 -13.42
CA ARG A 22 9.14 0.66 -12.23
C ARG A 22 7.70 0.18 -12.44
N GLU A 23 7.17 -0.50 -11.43
CA GLU A 23 5.77 -0.93 -11.41
C GLU A 23 4.78 0.25 -11.30
N SER A 24 3.50 0.00 -11.63
CA SER A 24 2.41 0.95 -11.41
C SER A 24 2.29 1.37 -9.95
N ALA A 25 1.62 2.51 -9.69
CA ALA A 25 1.46 3.03 -8.34
C ALA A 25 0.81 2.02 -7.40
N HIS A 26 1.48 1.75 -6.27
CA HIS A 26 1.04 0.77 -5.29
C HIS A 26 1.51 1.14 -3.88
N ILE A 27 0.93 0.47 -2.89
CA ILE A 27 1.29 0.63 -1.49
C ILE A 27 1.50 -0.72 -0.84
N HIS A 28 2.55 -0.82 -0.03
CA HIS A 28 2.79 -1.91 0.89
C HIS A 28 2.19 -1.57 2.25
N VAL A 29 1.52 -2.55 2.86
CA VAL A 29 0.96 -2.49 4.20
C VAL A 29 1.61 -3.56 5.04
N ARG A 30 2.41 -3.18 6.03
CA ARG A 30 3.08 -4.11 6.95
C ARG A 30 2.51 -4.03 8.35
N GLY A 31 2.19 -5.18 8.92
CA GLY A 31 1.72 -5.37 10.29
C GLY A 31 2.59 -6.36 11.05
N THR A 32 2.08 -6.85 12.18
CA THR A 32 2.69 -7.94 12.97
C THR A 32 2.68 -9.27 12.23
N ASP A 33 1.57 -9.55 11.54
CA ASP A 33 1.28 -10.86 10.97
C ASP A 33 1.85 -11.03 9.56
N GLY A 34 2.28 -9.93 8.93
CA GLY A 34 2.83 -9.98 7.58
C GLY A 34 2.77 -8.67 6.79
N GLU A 35 2.70 -8.82 5.47
CA GLU A 35 2.66 -7.72 4.52
C GLU A 35 1.72 -7.99 3.36
N ALA A 36 0.99 -6.95 2.94
CA ALA A 36 0.21 -6.95 1.71
C ALA A 36 0.64 -5.81 0.80
N LYS A 37 0.47 -6.00 -0.50
CA LYS A 37 0.66 -4.99 -1.55
C LYS A 37 -0.67 -4.72 -2.22
N PHE A 38 -1.03 -3.46 -2.38
CA PHE A 38 -2.24 -3.03 -3.08
C PHE A 38 -1.88 -2.12 -4.24
N TRP A 39 -2.42 -2.39 -5.43
CA TRP A 39 -2.42 -1.43 -6.52
C TRP A 39 -3.29 -0.23 -6.15
N LEU A 40 -2.91 0.97 -6.59
CA LEU A 40 -3.70 2.19 -6.42
C LEU A 40 -4.35 2.65 -7.73
N THR A 41 -4.03 2.00 -8.85
CA THR A 41 -4.51 2.33 -10.19
C THR A 41 -4.74 1.07 -11.03
N PRO A 42 -5.82 1.00 -11.84
CA PRO A 42 -6.90 1.99 -11.99
C PRO A 42 -7.85 2.07 -10.79
N GLU A 43 -7.88 1.03 -9.96
CA GLU A 43 -8.67 0.90 -8.73
C GLU A 43 -7.84 0.23 -7.64
N VAL A 44 -8.33 0.21 -6.40
CA VAL A 44 -7.61 -0.41 -5.28
C VAL A 44 -7.80 -1.92 -5.32
N LEU A 45 -6.73 -2.66 -5.57
CA LEU A 45 -6.77 -4.12 -5.65
C LEU A 45 -5.61 -4.76 -4.91
N LEU A 46 -5.88 -5.86 -4.22
CA LEU A 46 -4.85 -6.69 -3.61
C LEU A 46 -3.98 -7.31 -4.71
N ALA A 47 -2.69 -6.96 -4.71
CA ALA A 47 -1.68 -7.48 -5.63
C ALA A 47 -0.96 -8.69 -5.04
N ARG A 48 -0.68 -8.65 -3.74
CA ARG A 48 0.02 -9.70 -3.01
C ARG A 48 -0.40 -9.67 -1.55
N ASN A 49 -0.53 -10.84 -0.95
CA ASN A 49 -0.70 -11.01 0.47
C ASN A 49 0.30 -12.06 0.98
N ASP A 50 0.99 -11.74 2.07
CA ASP A 50 1.88 -12.64 2.78
C ASP A 50 1.58 -12.53 4.28
N GLY A 51 0.73 -13.40 4.80
CA GLY A 51 0.44 -13.52 6.23
C GLY A 51 -0.94 -13.03 6.70
N PHE A 52 -1.58 -12.06 6.04
CA PHE A 52 -2.88 -11.57 6.49
C PHE A 52 -4.02 -12.53 6.15
N ASN A 53 -5.01 -12.60 7.05
CA ASN A 53 -6.24 -13.34 6.79
C ASN A 53 -7.26 -12.48 6.00
N ALA A 54 -8.35 -13.11 5.55
CA ALA A 54 -9.36 -12.42 4.73
C ALA A 54 -10.06 -11.25 5.44
N ARG A 55 -10.20 -11.29 6.77
CA ARG A 55 -10.82 -10.20 7.55
C ARG A 55 -9.92 -8.98 7.58
N ASP A 56 -8.63 -9.19 7.84
CA ASP A 56 -7.64 -8.11 7.88
C ASP A 56 -7.51 -7.49 6.48
N LEU A 57 -7.41 -8.31 5.44
CA LEU A 57 -7.36 -7.82 4.06
C LEU A 57 -8.57 -6.96 3.70
N LYS A 58 -9.79 -7.37 4.11
CA LYS A 58 -10.99 -6.58 3.86
C LYS A 58 -10.96 -5.21 4.54
N GLU A 59 -10.46 -5.14 5.77
CA GLU A 59 -10.28 -3.86 6.47
C GLU A 59 -9.20 -3.00 5.77
N LEU A 60 -8.07 -3.61 5.43
CA LEU A 60 -6.96 -2.90 4.79
C LEU A 60 -7.34 -2.35 3.42
N VAL A 61 -8.10 -3.08 2.60
CA VAL A 61 -8.63 -2.56 1.33
C VAL A 61 -9.46 -1.30 1.57
N GLY A 62 -10.38 -1.32 2.53
CA GLY A 62 -11.20 -0.14 2.86
C GLY A 62 -10.35 1.06 3.27
N VAL A 63 -9.33 0.85 4.11
CA VAL A 63 -8.41 1.93 4.52
C VAL A 63 -7.60 2.47 3.34
N VAL A 64 -7.12 1.59 2.44
CA VAL A 64 -6.41 2.02 1.22
C VAL A 64 -7.34 2.80 0.30
N GLU A 65 -8.60 2.38 0.14
CA GLU A 65 -9.61 3.10 -0.66
C GLU A 65 -9.90 4.49 -0.09
N GLU A 66 -10.18 4.59 1.21
CA GLU A 66 -10.45 5.86 1.90
C GLU A 66 -9.28 6.83 1.80
N ASN A 67 -8.05 6.32 1.79
CA ASN A 67 -6.82 7.12 1.75
C ASN A 67 -6.16 7.14 0.36
N ARG A 68 -6.82 6.63 -0.68
CA ARG A 68 -6.22 6.42 -2.01
C ARG A 68 -5.59 7.70 -2.56
N LYS A 69 -6.27 8.84 -2.39
CA LYS A 69 -5.77 10.14 -2.85
C LYS A 69 -4.43 10.50 -2.21
N LEU A 70 -4.34 10.41 -0.88
CA LEU A 70 -3.12 10.69 -0.12
C LEU A 70 -1.97 9.77 -0.55
N LEU A 71 -2.25 8.48 -0.72
CA LEU A 71 -1.24 7.49 -1.10
C LEU A 71 -0.74 7.72 -2.53
N MET A 72 -1.64 8.08 -3.46
CA MET A 72 -1.30 8.45 -4.84
C MET A 72 -0.49 9.74 -4.91
N GLU A 73 -0.86 10.77 -4.16
CA GLU A 73 -0.11 12.04 -4.09
C GLU A 73 1.32 11.77 -3.58
N ALA A 74 1.48 11.06 -2.47
CA ALA A 74 2.80 10.72 -1.94
C ALA A 74 3.66 9.88 -2.90
N TRP A 75 3.04 8.95 -3.64
CA TRP A 75 3.73 8.17 -4.68
C TRP A 75 4.20 9.08 -5.82
N ASN A 76 3.31 9.92 -6.34
CA ASN A 76 3.62 10.82 -7.44
C ASN A 76 4.68 11.85 -7.04
N ASP A 77 4.58 12.45 -5.85
CA ASP A 77 5.57 13.41 -5.36
C ASP A 77 6.98 12.81 -5.23
N TYR A 78 7.07 11.51 -4.95
CA TYR A 78 8.36 10.82 -4.80
C TYR A 78 8.95 10.34 -6.14
N PHE A 79 8.10 9.89 -7.08
CA PHE A 79 8.55 9.29 -8.34
C PHE A 79 8.31 10.15 -9.60
N ALA A 80 7.88 11.40 -9.43
CA ALA A 80 7.78 12.38 -10.51
C ALA A 80 9.14 12.74 -11.12
#